data_AF-A0A4R4JJE9-F1
#
_entry.id   AF-A0A4R4JJE9-F1
#
_cell.length_a   1.000
_cell.length_b   1.000
_cell.length_c   1.000
_cell.angle_alpha   90.00
_cell.angle_beta   90.00
_cell.angle_gamma   90.00
#
_symmetry.space_group_name_H-M   'P 1'
#
loop_
_entity.id
_entity.type
_entity.pdbx_description
1 polymer ?
#
loop_
_entity_poly.entity_id
_entity_poly.type
_entity_poly.pdbx_seq_one_letter_code
_entity_poly.pdbx_strand_id
1 'polypeptide(L)'
;MKMSVVNFSDKLVDVANVHTWPKSPDRDLIACGRDAYAEKSVQEALSGDPDKAVKLSELNDILATCEPFDFKGITLYAKDPVLALIKALSAKSAYLVDDSYPPEQWQSGGVDKHSRIKDFIESPSMFIKGVEMIDMGQLYLGNCGFVSTIGAIASHPEGHNILFSAIYPPVYNPTGVYSVRIINQSTMGYLLIDDDLPRVSFSAMEDKNEFWYYLIEKAFAKLHGSYENLGGGNEIYFGIESTSNTSINQDNQDRIWDEKFIDIFKVKQHVTYQGTGSSPDLVLGHAYLILDAQQWNDIKLVRLHNPWNVVKYKGPYSPGSAEWKNIPEEVQNDIFQNNRFEGKSFWMPYDLYVKNLPKISDMYLSETLPDSLKNIANPSPIQE
;
A
#
# COMPACT_ATOMS: atom_id res chain seq x y z
N MET A 1 -27.18 -6.14 16.62
CA MET A 1 -27.16 -4.90 15.82
C MET A 1 -26.43 -5.25 14.54
N LYS A 2 -27.00 -5.11 13.33
CA LYS A 2 -26.21 -5.35 12.10
C LYS A 2 -25.06 -4.34 12.08
N MET A 3 -23.83 -4.81 11.92
CA MET A 3 -22.69 -3.92 11.66
C MET A 3 -22.84 -3.36 10.24
N SER A 4 -22.37 -2.14 10.02
CA SER A 4 -22.43 -1.52 8.70
C SER A 4 -21.54 -2.32 7.76
N VAL A 5 -22.00 -2.62 6.55
CA VAL A 5 -21.13 -3.20 5.53
C VAL A 5 -20.13 -2.11 5.11
N VAL A 6 -18.83 -2.42 5.18
CA VAL A 6 -17.80 -1.54 4.62
C VAL A 6 -17.89 -1.64 3.09
N ASN A 7 -18.62 -0.71 2.48
CA ASN A 7 -18.70 -0.60 1.04
C ASN A 7 -17.45 0.13 0.52
N PHE A 8 -16.58 -0.62 -0.15
CA PHE A 8 -15.49 -0.05 -0.91
C PHE A 8 -16.04 0.42 -2.26
N SER A 9 -15.76 1.66 -2.67
CA SER A 9 -16.21 2.14 -3.98
C SER A 9 -15.32 1.55 -5.08
N ASP A 10 -15.86 0.68 -5.92
CA ASP A 10 -15.19 0.11 -7.11
C ASP A 10 -15.00 1.14 -8.25
N LYS A 11 -14.86 2.44 -7.93
CA LYS A 11 -14.63 3.45 -8.96
C LYS A 11 -13.23 3.28 -9.50
N LEU A 12 -13.14 2.63 -10.65
CA LEU A 12 -11.95 2.59 -11.49
C LEU A 12 -11.44 4.02 -11.69
N VAL A 13 -10.16 4.25 -11.39
CA VAL A 13 -9.48 5.46 -11.82
C VAL A 13 -9.37 5.39 -13.34
N ASP A 14 -10.11 6.24 -14.06
CA ASP A 14 -10.01 6.31 -15.51
C ASP A 14 -8.65 6.92 -15.88
N VAL A 15 -7.74 6.07 -16.34
CA VAL A 15 -6.39 6.46 -16.75
C VAL A 15 -6.37 7.47 -17.91
N ALA A 16 -7.48 7.61 -18.64
CA ALA A 16 -7.63 8.59 -19.71
C ALA A 16 -8.31 9.90 -19.27
N ASN A 17 -9.02 9.92 -18.15
CA ASN A 17 -9.76 11.08 -17.65
C ASN A 17 -9.15 11.65 -16.36
N VAL A 18 -8.29 12.63 -16.54
CA VAL A 18 -7.58 13.37 -15.48
C VAL A 18 -8.46 13.96 -14.39
N HIS A 19 -9.74 14.25 -14.66
CA HIS A 19 -10.64 14.76 -13.63
C HIS A 19 -11.04 13.70 -12.59
N THR A 20 -10.81 12.41 -12.88
CA THR A 20 -10.99 11.32 -11.91
C THR A 20 -9.71 11.01 -11.12
N TRP A 21 -8.61 11.72 -11.40
CA TRP A 21 -7.35 11.51 -10.69
C TRP A 21 -7.31 12.32 -9.39
N PRO A 22 -6.84 11.72 -8.29
CA PRO A 22 -6.54 12.37 -7.03
C PRO A 22 -5.74 13.69 -7.15
N LYS A 23 -6.33 14.83 -6.75
CA LYS A 23 -5.64 16.13 -6.54
C LYS A 23 -4.55 16.00 -5.47
N SER A 24 -3.41 16.67 -5.64
CA SER A 24 -2.35 16.65 -4.62
C SER A 24 -1.98 18.09 -4.24
N PRO A 25 -1.98 18.46 -2.95
CA PRO A 25 -1.94 19.87 -2.51
C PRO A 25 -0.65 20.59 -2.93
N ASP A 26 0.47 19.89 -2.89
CA ASP A 26 1.78 20.42 -3.32
C ASP A 26 1.95 20.41 -4.85
N ARG A 27 1.14 19.62 -5.56
CA ARG A 27 1.26 19.38 -7.01
C ARG A 27 0.17 20.11 -7.82
N ASP A 28 -0.86 20.64 -7.14
CA ASP A 28 -1.91 21.50 -7.67
C ASP A 28 -1.40 22.93 -8.02
N LEU A 29 -0.25 23.34 -7.45
CA LEU A 29 0.37 24.64 -7.72
C LEU A 29 0.92 24.80 -9.15
N ILE A 30 1.00 23.71 -9.94
CA ILE A 30 1.58 23.70 -11.29
C ILE A 30 0.51 23.59 -12.40
N ALA A 31 -0.79 23.65 -12.04
CA ALA A 31 -1.90 23.86 -12.98
C ALA A 31 -1.94 22.94 -14.23
N CYS A 32 -1.91 21.60 -14.08
CA CYS A 32 -2.37 20.68 -15.14
C CYS A 32 -2.42 19.21 -14.70
N GLY A 33 -3.60 18.66 -14.40
CA GLY A 33 -3.71 17.26 -13.94
C GLY A 33 -3.31 16.17 -14.96
N ARG A 34 -3.06 16.50 -16.23
CA ARG A 34 -2.45 15.58 -17.22
C ARG A 34 -1.03 15.98 -17.53
N ASP A 35 -0.84 17.25 -17.87
CA ASP A 35 0.45 17.79 -18.30
C ASP A 35 1.43 18.06 -17.14
N ALA A 36 1.01 17.92 -15.89
CA ALA A 36 1.88 17.91 -14.70
C ALA A 36 2.12 16.50 -14.15
N TYR A 37 1.62 15.42 -14.77
CA TYR A 37 1.88 14.03 -14.34
C TYR A 37 2.43 13.16 -15.46
N ALA A 38 2.10 13.51 -16.70
CA ALA A 38 2.80 13.17 -17.91
C ALA A 38 3.43 14.45 -18.46
N GLU A 39 4.31 15.09 -17.67
CA GLU A 39 4.98 16.32 -18.09
C GLU A 39 5.54 16.13 -19.50
N LYS A 40 5.50 17.18 -20.33
CA LYS A 40 6.08 17.16 -21.67
C LYS A 40 7.48 16.53 -21.69
N SER A 41 8.23 16.67 -20.60
CA SER A 41 9.53 16.03 -20.35
C SER A 41 9.48 14.49 -20.18
N VAL A 42 8.47 13.94 -19.49
CA VAL A 42 8.19 12.49 -19.41
C VAL A 42 7.72 11.98 -20.77
N GLN A 43 6.82 12.71 -21.44
CA GLN A 43 6.36 12.38 -22.79
C GLN A 43 7.49 12.46 -23.84
N GLU A 44 8.41 13.43 -23.71
CA GLU A 44 9.62 13.53 -24.51
C GLU A 44 10.64 12.43 -24.14
N ALA A 45 10.71 12.01 -22.87
CA ALA A 45 11.50 10.84 -22.44
C ALA A 45 10.94 9.52 -23.00
N LEU A 46 9.63 9.41 -23.23
CA LEU A 46 9.01 8.25 -23.90
C LEU A 46 9.42 8.14 -25.39
N SER A 47 10.05 9.16 -25.98
CA SER A 47 10.47 9.13 -27.39
C SER A 47 11.76 8.32 -27.65
N GLY A 48 12.46 7.87 -26.60
CA GLY A 48 13.62 6.98 -26.73
C GLY A 48 14.08 6.42 -25.39
N ASP A 49 14.53 5.17 -25.39
CA ASP A 49 15.04 4.50 -24.20
C ASP A 49 16.40 5.08 -23.77
N PRO A 50 16.53 5.66 -22.57
CA PRO A 50 17.83 6.09 -22.09
C PRO A 50 18.74 4.87 -21.87
N ASP A 51 19.98 4.98 -22.33
CA ASP A 51 21.01 3.95 -22.27
C ASP A 51 22.19 4.35 -21.38
N LYS A 52 22.25 5.62 -20.95
CA LYS A 52 23.29 6.16 -20.10
C LYS A 52 22.86 6.24 -18.63
N ALA A 53 23.66 5.68 -17.73
CA ALA A 53 23.49 5.88 -16.29
C ALA A 53 24.03 7.25 -15.84
N VAL A 54 23.31 7.91 -14.94
CA VAL A 54 23.76 9.10 -14.19
C VAL A 54 23.48 8.87 -12.71
N LYS A 55 24.48 9.05 -11.86
CA LYS A 55 24.31 8.88 -10.41
C LYS A 55 23.53 10.03 -9.79
N LEU A 56 22.77 9.74 -8.73
CA LEU A 56 22.05 10.76 -7.98
C LEU A 56 23.01 11.84 -7.43
N SER A 57 24.19 11.43 -6.94
CA SER A 57 25.23 12.35 -6.45
C SER A 57 25.79 13.31 -7.52
N GLU A 58 25.62 13.02 -8.82
CA GLU A 58 26.03 13.92 -9.91
C GLU A 58 25.01 15.04 -10.17
N LEU A 59 23.85 15.00 -9.51
CA LEU A 59 22.74 15.96 -9.69
C LEU A 59 22.61 16.93 -8.50
N ASN A 60 23.65 17.05 -7.67
CA ASN A 60 23.66 17.87 -6.46
C ASN A 60 23.24 19.33 -6.66
N ASP A 61 23.56 19.93 -7.81
CA ASP A 61 23.16 21.31 -8.13
C ASP A 61 21.64 21.48 -8.14
N ILE A 62 20.89 20.45 -8.59
CA ILE A 62 19.42 20.43 -8.56
C ILE A 62 18.97 20.14 -7.13
N LEU A 63 19.51 19.09 -6.51
CA LEU A 63 19.09 18.60 -5.20
C LEU A 63 19.26 19.65 -4.10
N ALA A 64 20.31 20.48 -4.15
CA ALA A 64 20.56 21.54 -3.19
C ALA A 64 19.48 22.65 -3.21
N THR A 65 18.77 22.83 -4.33
CA THR A 65 17.68 23.81 -4.45
C THR A 65 16.35 23.32 -3.87
N CYS A 66 16.27 22.03 -3.56
CA CYS A 66 15.06 21.34 -3.12
C CYS A 66 14.94 21.20 -1.60
N GLU A 67 15.73 22.00 -0.86
CA GLU A 67 15.70 22.06 0.61
C GLU A 67 15.87 20.67 1.25
N PRO A 68 17.05 20.02 1.05
CA PRO A 68 17.32 18.71 1.62
C PRO A 68 17.38 18.78 3.14
N PHE A 69 16.88 17.75 3.81
CA PHE A 69 16.94 17.59 5.25
C PHE A 69 17.21 16.15 5.66
N ASP A 70 17.84 15.96 6.82
CA ASP A 70 18.09 14.63 7.38
C ASP A 70 16.81 14.06 8.01
N PHE A 71 16.50 12.84 7.64
CA PHE A 71 15.43 12.04 8.21
C PHE A 71 15.99 10.68 8.62
N LYS A 72 16.41 10.58 9.88
CA LYS A 72 16.98 9.35 10.46
C LYS A 72 18.20 8.82 9.66
N GLY A 73 19.07 9.72 9.20
CA GLY A 73 20.24 9.36 8.39
C GLY A 73 19.96 9.19 6.89
N ILE A 74 18.71 9.39 6.45
CA ILE A 74 18.32 9.40 5.03
C ILE A 74 17.97 10.83 4.62
N THR A 75 18.45 11.28 3.46
CA THR A 75 18.08 12.60 2.94
C THR A 75 16.68 12.56 2.34
N LEU A 76 15.81 13.43 2.84
CA LEU A 76 14.54 13.79 2.21
C LEU A 76 14.62 15.23 1.69
N TYR A 77 13.69 15.60 0.82
CA TYR A 77 13.60 16.95 0.26
C TYR A 77 12.28 17.60 0.66
N ALA A 78 12.29 18.86 1.11
CA ALA A 78 11.05 19.56 1.42
C ALA A 78 10.28 19.99 0.16
N LYS A 79 10.99 20.17 -0.97
CA LYS A 79 10.41 20.41 -2.30
C LYS A 79 10.71 19.22 -3.19
N ASP A 80 9.70 18.68 -3.87
CA ASP A 80 9.84 17.49 -4.71
C ASP A 80 10.81 17.73 -5.88
N PRO A 81 12.01 17.10 -5.91
CA PRO A 81 13.04 17.36 -6.92
C PRO A 81 12.77 16.64 -8.24
N VAL A 82 11.87 15.65 -8.25
CA VAL A 82 11.72 14.65 -9.32
C VAL A 82 11.52 15.24 -10.71
N LEU A 83 10.74 16.31 -10.86
CA LEU A 83 10.49 16.95 -12.15
C LEU A 83 11.75 17.57 -12.75
N ALA A 84 12.52 18.28 -11.92
CA ALA A 84 13.78 18.87 -12.33
C ALA A 84 14.80 17.77 -12.72
N LEU A 85 14.79 16.65 -11.99
CA LEU A 85 15.64 15.50 -12.29
C LEU A 85 15.24 14.82 -13.61
N ILE A 86 13.95 14.59 -13.84
CA ILE A 86 13.43 14.05 -15.11
C ILE A 86 13.93 14.92 -16.27
N LYS A 87 13.72 16.23 -16.21
CA LYS A 87 14.17 17.15 -17.27
C LYS A 87 15.68 17.09 -17.51
N ALA A 88 16.48 17.05 -16.45
CA ALA A 88 17.93 16.99 -16.54
C ALA A 88 18.45 15.65 -17.11
N LEU A 89 17.80 14.54 -16.76
CA LEU A 89 18.12 13.21 -17.25
C LEU A 89 17.69 13.04 -18.72
N SER A 90 16.49 13.48 -19.09
CA SER A 90 15.99 13.43 -20.47
C SER A 90 16.90 14.22 -21.42
N ALA A 91 17.38 15.40 -21.02
CA ALA A 91 18.31 16.20 -21.81
C ALA A 91 19.67 15.50 -22.06
N LYS A 92 20.00 14.49 -21.26
CA LYS A 92 21.22 13.68 -21.37
C LYS A 92 20.97 12.29 -21.97
N SER A 93 19.73 11.97 -22.35
CA SER A 93 19.30 10.61 -22.70
C SER A 93 19.72 9.58 -21.65
N ALA A 94 19.56 9.94 -20.37
CA ALA A 94 20.07 9.17 -19.24
C ALA A 94 18.96 8.67 -18.32
N TYR A 95 19.27 7.62 -17.56
CA TYR A 95 18.48 7.13 -16.44
C TYR A 95 19.23 7.31 -15.12
N LEU A 96 18.46 7.40 -14.03
CA LEU A 96 19.00 7.57 -12.69
C LEU A 96 19.58 6.25 -12.16
N VAL A 97 20.73 6.36 -11.49
CA VAL A 97 21.22 5.35 -10.54
C VAL A 97 21.27 5.99 -9.15
N ASP A 98 20.54 5.43 -8.20
CA ASP A 98 20.51 5.90 -6.82
C ASP A 98 21.72 5.36 -6.04
N ASP A 99 22.85 6.05 -6.18
CA ASP A 99 24.10 5.69 -5.50
C ASP A 99 24.08 5.96 -3.99
N SER A 100 22.98 6.51 -3.45
CA SER A 100 22.74 6.60 -2.00
C SER A 100 22.10 5.32 -1.43
N TYR A 101 21.56 4.44 -2.27
CA TYR A 101 20.94 3.18 -1.86
C TYR A 101 21.19 2.05 -2.89
N PRO A 102 22.46 1.67 -3.11
CA PRO A 102 22.82 0.72 -4.15
C PRO A 102 22.47 -0.73 -3.77
N PRO A 103 22.43 -1.67 -4.73
CA PRO A 103 22.00 -3.06 -4.51
C PRO A 103 22.71 -3.82 -3.38
N GLU A 104 23.95 -3.45 -3.03
CA GLU A 104 24.70 -4.05 -1.93
C GLU A 104 24.09 -3.77 -0.55
N GLN A 105 23.25 -2.73 -0.44
CA GLN A 105 22.52 -2.39 0.79
C GLN A 105 21.14 -3.07 0.88
N TRP A 106 20.64 -3.65 -0.22
CA TRP A 106 19.25 -4.14 -0.28
C TRP A 106 19.03 -5.38 0.57
N GLN A 107 20.05 -6.23 0.71
CA GLN A 107 19.97 -7.47 1.49
C GLN A 107 21.37 -7.87 2.01
N SER A 108 21.44 -8.49 3.19
CA SER A 108 22.65 -9.15 3.68
C SER A 108 23.15 -10.20 2.68
N GLY A 109 24.40 -10.06 2.24
CA GLY A 109 24.98 -10.90 1.19
C GLY A 109 24.80 -10.37 -0.24
N GLY A 110 24.07 -9.27 -0.42
CA GLY A 110 23.83 -8.63 -1.71
C GLY A 110 22.67 -9.26 -2.50
N VAL A 111 22.27 -8.57 -3.58
CA VAL A 111 21.22 -9.03 -4.50
C VAL A 111 21.87 -9.42 -5.83
N ASP A 112 21.93 -10.72 -6.12
CA ASP A 112 22.60 -11.26 -7.31
C ASP A 112 21.90 -10.93 -8.64
N LYS A 113 20.60 -10.62 -8.59
CA LYS A 113 19.80 -10.28 -9.78
C LYS A 113 18.90 -9.11 -9.47
N HIS A 114 19.11 -8.04 -10.20
CA HIS A 114 18.29 -6.86 -10.22
C HIS A 114 18.22 -6.33 -11.66
N SER A 115 17.19 -5.55 -11.95
CA SER A 115 17.03 -4.91 -13.25
C SER A 115 16.01 -3.80 -13.16
N ARG A 116 16.05 -2.87 -14.12
CA ARG A 116 15.05 -1.80 -14.21
C ARG A 116 13.69 -2.34 -14.62
N ILE A 117 12.62 -1.64 -14.24
CA ILE A 117 11.23 -2.01 -14.56
C ILE A 117 11.05 -2.45 -16.02
N LYS A 118 11.59 -1.69 -16.98
CA LYS A 118 11.46 -1.98 -18.41
C LYS A 118 12.08 -3.31 -18.86
N ASP A 119 13.05 -3.81 -18.13
CA ASP A 119 13.79 -5.01 -18.50
C ASP A 119 13.03 -6.30 -18.11
N PHE A 120 11.91 -6.17 -17.39
CA PHE A 120 11.12 -7.32 -16.92
C PHE A 120 9.62 -7.14 -16.97
N ILE A 121 9.13 -5.92 -17.17
CA ILE A 121 7.72 -5.63 -17.41
C ILE A 121 7.57 -5.17 -18.85
N GLU A 122 6.86 -5.95 -19.65
CA GLU A 122 6.68 -5.73 -21.09
C GLU A 122 5.89 -4.45 -21.40
N SER A 123 4.89 -4.13 -20.60
CA SER A 123 4.03 -2.96 -20.78
C SER A 123 3.78 -2.26 -19.44
N PRO A 124 4.81 -1.58 -18.89
CA PRO A 124 4.78 -1.10 -17.52
C PRO A 124 3.71 -0.02 -17.32
N SER A 125 2.85 -0.23 -16.33
CA SER A 125 1.81 0.69 -15.88
C SER A 125 1.96 0.90 -14.39
N MET A 126 1.99 2.16 -13.94
CA MET A 126 2.08 2.46 -12.50
C MET A 126 0.88 1.84 -11.77
N PHE A 127 -0.32 2.11 -12.29
CA PHE A 127 -1.60 1.61 -11.79
C PHE A 127 -2.42 1.09 -12.96
N ILE A 128 -3.15 -0.02 -12.79
CA ILE A 128 -4.11 -0.54 -13.80
C ILE A 128 -5.55 -0.21 -13.40
N LYS A 129 -5.90 -0.42 -12.13
CA LYS A 129 -7.23 -0.10 -11.58
C LYS A 129 -7.21 0.85 -10.39
N GLY A 130 -6.02 1.32 -10.00
CA GLY A 130 -5.76 2.08 -8.79
C GLY A 130 -4.77 1.33 -7.90
N VAL A 131 -4.69 1.69 -6.62
CA VAL A 131 -3.97 0.89 -5.63
C VAL A 131 -4.95 -0.03 -4.93
N GLU A 132 -4.78 -1.34 -5.08
CA GLU A 132 -5.58 -2.31 -4.34
C GLU A 132 -4.70 -3.24 -3.53
N MET A 133 -5.23 -3.68 -2.40
CA MET A 133 -4.53 -4.63 -1.54
C MET A 133 -4.25 -5.96 -2.24
N ILE A 134 -5.16 -6.40 -3.12
CA ILE A 134 -5.04 -7.65 -3.87
C ILE A 134 -3.97 -7.61 -4.95
N ASP A 135 -3.50 -6.42 -5.34
CA ASP A 135 -2.42 -6.27 -6.31
C ASP A 135 -1.12 -6.89 -5.77
N MET A 136 -0.96 -6.95 -4.44
CA MET A 136 0.29 -7.30 -3.78
C MET A 136 0.26 -8.74 -3.25
N GLY A 137 1.27 -9.52 -3.59
CA GLY A 137 1.53 -10.83 -3.00
C GLY A 137 2.91 -10.87 -2.36
N GLN A 138 2.98 -11.07 -1.05
CA GLN A 138 4.23 -11.39 -0.37
C GLN A 138 4.75 -12.74 -0.85
N LEU A 139 6.06 -12.81 -1.09
CA LEU A 139 6.75 -14.04 -1.47
C LEU A 139 7.76 -14.45 -0.40
N TYR A 140 9.06 -14.41 -0.67
CA TYR A 140 10.08 -15.01 0.20
C TYR A 140 10.57 -14.09 1.32
N LEU A 141 10.30 -12.79 1.25
CA LEU A 141 10.71 -11.84 2.27
C LEU A 141 9.79 -11.96 3.50
N GLY A 142 10.34 -11.92 4.70
CA GLY A 142 9.60 -12.03 5.98
C GLY A 142 8.77 -10.79 6.36
N ASN A 143 8.32 -9.99 5.38
CA ASN A 143 7.70 -8.68 5.54
C ASN A 143 6.15 -8.72 5.55
N CYS A 144 5.53 -9.82 5.98
CA CYS A 144 4.06 -9.99 6.00
C CYS A 144 3.35 -8.84 6.73
N GLY A 145 4.01 -8.31 7.75
CA GLY A 145 3.73 -7.05 8.44
C GLY A 145 3.46 -5.90 7.49
N PHE A 146 4.51 -5.52 6.80
CA PHE A 146 4.51 -4.44 5.83
C PHE A 146 3.45 -4.62 4.74
N VAL A 147 3.38 -5.80 4.13
CA VAL A 147 2.43 -6.05 3.03
C VAL A 147 0.99 -5.86 3.51
N SER A 148 0.68 -6.34 4.70
CA SER A 148 -0.65 -6.18 5.28
C SER A 148 -0.92 -4.73 5.72
N THR A 149 0.08 -4.01 6.23
CA THR A 149 -0.04 -2.57 6.52
C THR A 149 -0.37 -1.79 5.26
N ILE A 150 0.39 -1.97 4.18
CA ILE A 150 0.12 -1.30 2.90
C ILE A 150 -1.25 -1.71 2.34
N GLY A 151 -1.61 -2.99 2.47
CA GLY A 151 -2.93 -3.49 2.10
C GLY A 151 -4.07 -2.85 2.89
N ALA A 152 -3.85 -2.61 4.18
CA ALA A 152 -4.81 -1.94 5.04
C ALA A 152 -4.99 -0.46 4.62
N ILE A 153 -3.89 0.23 4.30
CA ILE A 153 -3.92 1.60 3.76
C ILE A 153 -4.67 1.63 2.43
N ALA A 154 -4.37 0.70 1.51
CA ALA A 154 -5.03 0.59 0.21
C ALA A 154 -6.54 0.27 0.32
N SER A 155 -6.95 -0.40 1.41
CA SER A 155 -8.35 -0.72 1.66
C SER A 155 -9.10 0.45 2.32
N HIS A 156 -8.42 1.31 3.07
CA HIS A 156 -9.04 2.47 3.72
C HIS A 156 -9.34 3.59 2.70
N PRO A 157 -10.56 4.17 2.62
CA PRO A 157 -10.90 5.16 1.60
C PRO A 157 -9.94 6.36 1.53
N GLU A 158 -9.64 6.95 2.69
CA GLU A 158 -8.69 8.07 2.77
C GLU A 158 -7.23 7.60 2.70
N GLY A 159 -6.93 6.35 3.08
CA GLY A 159 -5.58 5.80 2.99
C GLY A 159 -5.18 5.49 1.55
N HIS A 160 -6.12 4.97 0.78
CA HIS A 160 -6.02 4.74 -0.67
C HIS A 160 -5.58 5.99 -1.40
N ASN A 161 -6.21 7.13 -1.09
CA ASN A 161 -5.85 8.44 -1.64
C ASN A 161 -4.40 8.84 -1.35
N ILE A 162 -3.96 8.63 -0.10
CA ILE A 162 -2.59 8.95 0.30
C ILE A 162 -1.60 8.06 -0.48
N LEU A 163 -1.87 6.76 -0.55
CA LEU A 163 -1.02 5.79 -1.23
C LEU A 163 -0.97 6.05 -2.75
N PHE A 164 -2.12 6.30 -3.37
CA PHE A 164 -2.22 6.60 -4.80
C PHE A 164 -1.42 7.86 -5.17
N SER A 165 -1.46 8.89 -4.32
CA SER A 165 -0.73 10.15 -4.54
C SER A 165 0.71 10.16 -4.03
N ALA A 166 1.17 9.08 -3.40
CA ALA A 166 2.48 9.01 -2.76
C ALA A 166 3.63 9.03 -3.77
N ILE A 167 3.48 8.34 -4.90
CA ILE A 167 4.54 8.18 -5.90
C ILE A 167 4.42 9.25 -6.99
N TYR A 168 5.56 9.75 -7.47
CA TYR A 168 5.62 10.60 -8.64
C TYR A 168 6.84 10.32 -9.51
N PRO A 169 6.72 10.40 -10.85
CA PRO A 169 5.48 10.61 -11.58
C PRO A 169 4.57 9.36 -11.46
N PRO A 170 3.24 9.50 -11.46
CA PRO A 170 2.31 8.39 -11.26
C PRO A 170 2.07 7.61 -12.56
N VAL A 171 3.12 7.48 -13.36
CA VAL A 171 3.15 6.81 -14.66
C VAL A 171 4.52 6.14 -14.83
N TYR A 172 4.64 5.28 -15.82
CA TYR A 172 5.95 4.78 -16.21
C TYR A 172 6.86 5.93 -16.69
N ASN A 173 8.07 5.99 -16.15
CA ASN A 173 9.07 7.01 -16.42
C ASN A 173 10.38 6.36 -16.92
N PRO A 174 10.74 6.51 -18.20
CA PRO A 174 11.94 5.92 -18.77
C PRO A 174 13.25 6.39 -18.11
N THR A 175 13.29 7.57 -17.51
CA THR A 175 14.49 8.05 -16.79
C THR A 175 14.70 7.33 -15.45
N GLY A 176 13.71 6.55 -15.01
CA GLY A 176 13.82 5.68 -13.84
C GLY A 176 13.76 6.39 -12.49
N VAL A 177 13.74 7.73 -12.44
CA VAL A 177 13.63 8.46 -11.17
C VAL A 177 12.18 8.57 -10.71
N TYR A 178 11.95 8.29 -9.44
CA TYR A 178 10.69 8.49 -8.75
C TYR A 178 10.91 9.20 -7.41
N SER A 179 9.92 9.98 -6.98
CA SER A 179 9.82 10.44 -5.60
C SER A 179 8.64 9.76 -4.89
N VAL A 180 8.85 9.42 -3.61
CA VAL A 180 7.82 8.90 -2.72
C VAL A 180 7.64 9.87 -1.57
N ARG A 181 6.41 10.37 -1.38
CA ARG A 181 6.09 11.28 -0.28
C ARG A 181 6.11 10.52 1.04
N ILE A 182 6.98 10.94 1.95
CA ILE A 182 7.08 10.41 3.31
C ILE A 182 6.40 11.40 4.25
N ILE A 183 5.43 10.91 5.02
CA ILE A 183 4.71 11.68 6.03
C ILE A 183 4.93 10.97 7.37
N ASN A 184 5.57 11.66 8.30
CA ASN A 184 5.84 11.18 9.65
C ASN A 184 5.42 12.27 10.65
N GLN A 185 4.26 12.07 11.29
CA GLN A 185 3.62 13.09 12.12
C GLN A 185 3.46 14.40 11.32
N SER A 186 3.93 15.52 11.85
CA SER A 186 3.90 16.83 11.19
C SER A 186 5.00 17.04 10.14
N THR A 187 5.91 16.09 9.95
CA THR A 187 7.00 16.19 8.97
C THR A 187 6.60 15.53 7.67
N MET A 188 6.72 16.26 6.56
CA MET A 188 6.51 15.76 5.22
C MET A 188 7.75 16.04 4.37
N GLY A 189 8.17 15.06 3.57
CA GLY A 189 9.25 15.21 2.60
C GLY A 189 9.18 14.20 1.48
N TYR A 190 10.05 14.37 0.50
CA TYR A 190 10.11 13.54 -0.70
C TYR A 190 11.37 12.68 -0.67
N LEU A 191 11.20 11.36 -0.71
CA LEU A 191 12.29 10.39 -0.83
C LEU A 191 12.52 10.08 -2.30
N LEU A 192 13.76 10.19 -2.77
CA LEU A 192 14.12 9.75 -4.11
C LEU A 192 14.53 8.28 -4.15
N ILE A 193 14.06 7.58 -5.19
CA ILE A 193 14.46 6.23 -5.56
C ILE A 193 14.61 6.14 -7.09
N ASP A 194 15.44 5.22 -7.57
CA ASP A 194 15.44 4.76 -8.96
C ASP A 194 14.59 3.49 -9.14
N ASP A 195 14.37 3.07 -10.40
CA ASP A 195 13.51 1.96 -10.80
C ASP A 195 14.23 0.62 -10.96
N ASP A 196 15.49 0.54 -10.54
CA ASP A 196 16.25 -0.70 -10.47
C ASP A 196 15.76 -1.56 -9.30
N LEU A 197 15.25 -2.75 -9.56
CA LEU A 197 14.53 -3.54 -8.55
C LEU A 197 15.13 -4.94 -8.42
N PRO A 198 15.11 -5.54 -7.21
CA PRO A 198 15.50 -6.93 -7.03
C PRO A 198 14.61 -7.84 -7.88
N ARG A 199 15.23 -8.77 -8.63
CA ARG A 199 14.53 -9.81 -9.39
C ARG A 199 14.25 -11.07 -8.56
N VAL A 200 14.80 -11.12 -7.36
CA VAL A 200 14.46 -12.13 -6.36
C VAL A 200 13.14 -11.74 -5.69
N SER A 201 12.32 -12.76 -5.45
CA SER A 201 10.90 -12.66 -5.22
C SER A 201 10.60 -12.24 -3.77
N PHE A 202 10.80 -10.95 -3.47
CA PHE A 202 10.34 -10.37 -2.20
C PHE A 202 8.82 -10.25 -2.22
N SER A 203 8.32 -9.70 -3.31
CA SER A 203 6.91 -9.51 -3.59
C SER A 203 6.59 -9.82 -5.06
N ALA A 204 5.31 -10.03 -5.35
CA ALA A 204 4.76 -10.14 -6.69
C ALA A 204 3.56 -9.23 -6.84
N MET A 205 3.35 -8.78 -8.08
CA MET A 205 2.13 -8.11 -8.51
C MET A 205 1.17 -9.12 -9.12
N GLU A 206 -0.13 -8.98 -8.84
CA GLU A 206 -1.18 -9.83 -9.43
C GLU A 206 -1.26 -9.64 -10.95
N ASP A 207 -1.17 -8.39 -11.42
CA ASP A 207 -0.98 -8.09 -12.84
C ASP A 207 0.51 -7.93 -13.16
N LYS A 208 0.99 -8.66 -14.17
CA LYS A 208 2.38 -8.65 -14.61
C LYS A 208 2.87 -7.29 -15.13
N ASN A 209 1.95 -6.39 -15.47
CA ASN A 209 2.23 -5.06 -16.02
C ASN A 209 2.18 -3.94 -14.98
N GLU A 210 1.72 -4.22 -13.76
CA GLU A 210 1.61 -3.24 -12.68
C GLU A 210 2.87 -3.24 -11.80
N PHE A 211 3.27 -2.09 -11.25
CA PHE A 211 4.53 -1.99 -10.50
C PHE A 211 4.55 -1.04 -9.30
N TRP A 212 3.45 -0.33 -8.97
CA TRP A 212 3.46 0.68 -7.90
C TRP A 212 4.02 0.13 -6.57
N TYR A 213 3.67 -1.10 -6.21
CA TYR A 213 4.07 -1.66 -4.93
C TYR A 213 5.57 -1.92 -4.84
N TYR A 214 6.23 -2.30 -5.93
CA TYR A 214 7.68 -2.47 -5.93
C TYR A 214 8.42 -1.18 -5.57
N LEU A 215 7.90 -0.03 -6.02
CA LEU A 215 8.45 1.28 -5.66
C LEU A 215 8.20 1.65 -4.19
N ILE A 216 7.00 1.33 -3.66
CA ILE A 216 6.69 1.51 -2.24
C ILE A 216 7.58 0.62 -1.37
N GLU A 217 7.71 -0.66 -1.71
CA GLU A 217 8.57 -1.61 -1.01
C GLU A 217 10.02 -1.14 -1.01
N LYS A 218 10.55 -0.69 -2.15
CA LYS A 218 11.90 -0.11 -2.24
C LYS A 218 12.07 1.15 -1.41
N ALA A 219 11.13 2.08 -1.47
CA ALA A 219 11.19 3.33 -0.71
C ALA A 219 11.26 3.05 0.80
N PHE A 220 10.44 2.13 1.30
CA PHE A 220 10.49 1.74 2.70
C PHE A 220 11.78 0.96 3.01
N ALA A 221 12.23 0.07 2.13
CA ALA A 221 13.51 -0.62 2.32
C ALA A 221 14.66 0.37 2.49
N LYS A 222 14.68 1.45 1.68
CA LYS A 222 15.64 2.56 1.81
C LYS A 222 15.52 3.28 3.15
N LEU A 223 14.31 3.62 3.59
CA LEU A 223 14.07 4.27 4.90
C LEU A 223 14.47 3.38 6.09
N HIS A 224 14.41 2.07 5.92
CA HIS A 224 14.76 1.08 6.93
C HIS A 224 16.17 0.50 6.73
N GLY A 225 16.92 0.94 5.73
CA GLY A 225 18.30 0.56 5.42
C GLY A 225 18.47 -0.73 4.61
N SER A 226 17.49 -1.62 4.54
CA SER A 226 17.49 -2.83 3.70
C SER A 226 16.08 -3.39 3.54
N TYR A 227 15.85 -4.27 2.56
CA TYR A 227 14.59 -5.01 2.44
C TYR A 227 14.38 -5.97 3.62
N GLU A 228 15.45 -6.53 4.20
CA GLU A 228 15.36 -7.43 5.37
C GLU A 228 14.83 -6.73 6.63
N ASN A 229 14.95 -5.40 6.68
CA ASN A 229 14.41 -4.60 7.77
C ASN A 229 12.93 -4.23 7.56
N LEU A 230 12.31 -4.67 6.44
CA LEU A 230 10.87 -4.61 6.26
C LEU A 230 10.21 -5.78 7.02
N GLY A 231 9.34 -5.46 7.96
CA GLY A 231 8.60 -6.45 8.74
C GLY A 231 8.30 -5.98 10.15
N GLY A 232 7.38 -6.67 10.83
CA GLY A 232 7.09 -6.40 12.24
C GLY A 232 6.02 -5.33 12.51
N GLY A 233 5.23 -4.93 11.51
CA GLY A 233 3.94 -4.24 11.67
C GLY A 233 4.04 -2.95 12.48
N ASN A 234 4.65 -1.90 11.91
CA ASN A 234 4.80 -0.56 12.51
C ASN A 234 5.15 0.49 11.43
N GLU A 235 4.64 0.33 10.22
CA GLU A 235 4.97 1.24 9.13
C GLU A 235 4.14 2.52 9.27
N ILE A 236 4.73 3.46 10.01
CA ILE A 236 4.15 4.74 10.45
C ILE A 236 4.31 5.88 9.44
N TYR A 237 4.69 5.55 8.20
CA TYR A 237 4.80 6.53 7.13
C TYR A 237 3.50 6.55 6.31
N PHE A 238 3.32 7.57 5.49
CA PHE A 238 2.02 7.94 4.89
C PHE A 238 0.99 8.48 5.90
N GLY A 239 1.48 9.03 7.02
CA GLY A 239 0.62 9.64 8.03
C GLY A 239 -0.23 8.60 8.74
N ILE A 240 0.29 7.38 8.88
CA ILE A 240 -0.31 6.34 9.70
C ILE A 240 0.28 6.40 11.09
N GLU A 241 -0.58 6.40 12.09
CA GLU A 241 -0.21 6.26 13.49
C GLU A 241 -0.63 4.88 14.00
N SER A 242 0.14 4.32 14.95
CA SER A 242 -0.18 3.06 15.63
C SER A 242 -0.48 3.35 17.09
N THR A 243 -1.66 2.97 17.58
CA THR A 243 -2.10 3.19 18.98
C THR A 243 -1.74 2.05 19.92
N SER A 244 -0.94 1.07 19.46
CA SER A 244 -0.55 -0.18 20.13
C SER A 244 -1.37 -1.42 19.71
N ASN A 245 -0.98 -2.56 20.27
CA ASN A 245 -1.64 -3.84 20.03
C ASN A 245 -2.68 -4.12 21.11
N THR A 246 -3.94 -4.23 20.72
CA THR A 246 -5.02 -4.71 21.58
C THR A 246 -4.99 -6.25 21.65
N SER A 247 -4.83 -6.81 22.84
CA SER A 247 -4.96 -8.26 23.06
C SER A 247 -6.39 -8.64 23.41
N ILE A 248 -6.90 -9.69 22.78
CA ILE A 248 -8.26 -10.21 22.96
C ILE A 248 -8.22 -11.50 23.78
N ASN A 249 -9.08 -11.59 24.78
CA ASN A 249 -9.27 -12.76 25.63
C ASN A 249 -10.75 -12.93 25.98
N GLN A 250 -11.06 -13.97 26.76
CA GLN A 250 -12.45 -14.27 27.14
C GLN A 250 -13.12 -13.15 27.94
N ASP A 251 -12.35 -12.34 28.68
CA ASP A 251 -12.87 -11.28 29.54
C ASP A 251 -13.24 -10.01 28.75
N ASN A 252 -12.66 -9.80 27.57
CA ASN A 252 -12.85 -8.59 26.78
C ASN A 252 -13.43 -8.80 25.37
N GLN A 253 -13.54 -10.05 24.88
CA GLN A 253 -13.93 -10.33 23.49
C GLN A 253 -15.25 -9.70 23.06
N ASP A 254 -16.27 -9.67 23.92
CA ASP A 254 -17.57 -9.06 23.60
C ASP A 254 -17.46 -7.55 23.51
N ARG A 255 -16.73 -6.92 24.43
CA ARG A 255 -16.45 -5.48 24.38
C ARG A 255 -15.67 -5.10 23.12
N ILE A 256 -14.68 -5.92 22.73
CA ILE A 256 -13.92 -5.71 21.50
C ILE A 256 -14.82 -5.83 20.27
N TRP A 257 -15.75 -6.78 20.25
CA TRP A 257 -16.73 -6.91 19.17
C TRP A 257 -17.67 -5.70 19.08
N ASP A 258 -18.28 -5.34 20.21
CA ASP A 258 -19.35 -4.35 20.26
C ASP A 258 -18.84 -2.90 20.20
N GLU A 259 -17.63 -2.62 20.68
CA GLU A 259 -17.06 -1.27 20.68
C GLU A 259 -16.00 -1.11 19.58
N LYS A 260 -14.99 -1.97 19.59
CA LYS A 260 -13.76 -1.75 18.82
C LYS A 260 -13.90 -2.11 17.34
N PHE A 261 -14.45 -3.27 17.00
CA PHE A 261 -14.72 -3.63 15.60
C PHE A 261 -15.76 -2.69 14.97
N ILE A 262 -16.71 -2.21 15.77
CA ILE A 262 -17.64 -1.16 15.36
C ILE A 262 -16.89 0.13 15.07
N ASP A 263 -16.02 0.59 15.97
CA ASP A 263 -15.20 1.78 15.74
C ASP A 263 -14.34 1.64 14.49
N ILE A 264 -13.60 0.52 14.35
CA ILE A 264 -12.72 0.27 13.20
C ILE A 264 -13.46 0.35 11.86
N PHE A 265 -14.62 -0.30 11.76
CA PHE A 265 -15.32 -0.45 10.49
C PHE A 265 -16.44 0.58 10.27
N LYS A 266 -16.88 1.31 11.30
CA LYS A 266 -17.87 2.39 11.18
C LYS A 266 -17.27 3.78 11.27
N VAL A 267 -16.25 3.99 12.10
CA VAL A 267 -15.51 5.24 12.20
C VAL A 267 -14.33 5.13 11.25
N LYS A 268 -14.44 5.81 10.11
CA LYS A 268 -13.54 5.71 8.94
C LYS A 268 -12.14 6.31 9.18
N GLN A 269 -11.51 5.97 10.28
CA GLN A 269 -10.18 6.45 10.65
C GLN A 269 -9.18 5.32 10.86
N HIS A 270 -9.64 4.07 11.05
CA HIS A 270 -8.80 2.97 11.46
C HIS A 270 -8.43 2.01 10.33
N VAL A 271 -7.18 1.57 10.37
CA VAL A 271 -6.48 0.64 9.48
C VAL A 271 -6.03 -0.50 10.41
N THR A 272 -6.33 -1.77 10.14
CA THR A 272 -6.07 -2.84 11.13
C THR A 272 -5.19 -3.96 10.62
N TYR A 273 -4.42 -4.55 11.55
CA TYR A 273 -3.43 -5.57 11.25
C TYR A 273 -3.38 -6.71 12.31
N GLN A 274 -3.25 -7.95 11.84
CA GLN A 274 -2.78 -9.19 12.47
C GLN A 274 -3.34 -9.70 13.82
N GLY A 275 -3.61 -11.02 13.83
CA GLY A 275 -3.20 -11.93 14.91
C GLY A 275 -2.16 -12.97 14.46
N THR A 276 -1.39 -13.55 15.39
CA THR A 276 -0.40 -14.63 15.12
C THR A 276 -1.02 -15.96 15.53
N GLY A 277 -1.15 -16.91 14.59
CA GLY A 277 -1.93 -18.13 14.84
C GLY A 277 -1.18 -19.43 15.00
N SER A 278 -1.81 -20.38 15.68
CA SER A 278 -1.28 -21.69 16.08
C SER A 278 -2.14 -22.86 15.57
N SER A 279 -2.89 -22.65 14.48
CA SER A 279 -3.78 -23.64 13.86
C SER A 279 -3.17 -24.22 12.57
N PRO A 280 -3.42 -25.50 12.21
CA PRO A 280 -2.93 -26.10 10.95
C PRO A 280 -3.34 -25.34 9.69
N ASP A 281 -4.48 -24.65 9.73
CA ASP A 281 -5.06 -23.93 8.59
C ASP A 281 -4.69 -22.44 8.56
N LEU A 282 -3.87 -21.98 9.52
CA LEU A 282 -3.32 -20.63 9.61
C LEU A 282 -1.79 -20.70 9.68
N VAL A 283 -1.13 -19.63 9.25
CA VAL A 283 0.33 -19.59 9.22
C VAL A 283 0.83 -19.03 10.56
N LEU A 284 1.73 -19.79 11.20
CA LEU A 284 2.36 -19.37 12.46
C LEU A 284 3.28 -18.17 12.25
N GLY A 285 3.18 -17.18 13.13
CA GLY A 285 4.00 -15.96 13.06
C GLY A 285 3.67 -15.04 11.90
N HIS A 286 2.51 -15.21 11.26
CA HIS A 286 2.14 -14.51 10.03
C HIS A 286 1.08 -13.45 10.22
N ALA A 287 1.18 -12.39 9.44
CA ALA A 287 0.19 -11.33 9.37
C ALA A 287 -1.09 -11.75 8.65
N TYR A 288 -2.24 -11.36 9.17
CA TYR A 288 -3.48 -11.36 8.42
C TYR A 288 -4.11 -9.97 8.48
N LEU A 289 -4.52 -9.45 7.34
CA LEU A 289 -5.28 -8.21 7.28
C LEU A 289 -6.74 -8.49 7.65
N ILE A 290 -7.29 -7.74 8.59
CA ILE A 290 -8.71 -7.79 8.95
C ILE A 290 -9.45 -6.86 7.98
N LEU A 291 -10.31 -7.43 7.13
CA LEU A 291 -11.03 -6.68 6.10
C LEU A 291 -12.41 -6.23 6.54
N ASP A 292 -13.07 -7.04 7.36
CA ASP A 292 -14.46 -6.83 7.73
C ASP A 292 -14.82 -7.62 9.00
N ALA A 293 -15.86 -7.19 9.71
CA ALA A 293 -16.49 -7.93 10.79
C ALA A 293 -18.00 -7.75 10.71
N GLN A 294 -18.72 -8.86 10.57
CA GLN A 294 -20.16 -8.86 10.33
C GLN A 294 -20.88 -9.83 11.25
N GLN A 295 -22.13 -9.47 11.59
CA GLN A 295 -22.98 -10.27 12.47
C GLN A 295 -24.35 -10.52 11.84
N TRP A 296 -24.78 -11.77 11.85
CA TRP A 296 -26.15 -12.16 11.55
C TRP A 296 -26.68 -13.08 12.66
N ASN A 297 -27.75 -12.64 13.36
CA ASN A 297 -28.19 -13.24 14.62
C ASN A 297 -27.02 -13.39 15.60
N ASP A 298 -26.77 -14.60 16.10
CA ASP A 298 -25.67 -14.89 17.04
C ASP A 298 -24.37 -15.30 16.31
N ILE A 299 -24.36 -15.31 14.98
CA ILE A 299 -23.17 -15.67 14.18
C ILE A 299 -22.35 -14.40 13.94
N LYS A 300 -21.19 -14.32 14.61
CA LYS A 300 -20.18 -13.27 14.48
C LYS A 300 -19.02 -13.77 13.60
N LEU A 301 -18.78 -13.15 12.44
CA LEU A 301 -17.69 -13.53 11.53
C LEU A 301 -16.72 -12.38 11.28
N VAL A 302 -15.44 -12.69 11.20
CA VAL A 302 -14.36 -11.78 10.80
C VAL A 302 -13.84 -12.21 9.42
N ARG A 303 -13.68 -11.27 8.51
CA ARG A 303 -13.07 -11.50 7.20
C ARG A 303 -11.59 -11.17 7.25
N LEU A 304 -10.77 -12.12 6.81
CA LEU A 304 -9.32 -12.03 6.82
C LEU A 304 -8.76 -12.16 5.42
N HIS A 305 -7.65 -11.48 5.17
CA HIS A 305 -6.83 -11.64 3.98
C HIS A 305 -5.44 -12.12 4.35
N ASN A 306 -4.94 -13.08 3.59
CA ASN A 306 -3.58 -13.58 3.70
C ASN A 306 -2.70 -12.85 2.67
N PRO A 307 -1.67 -12.08 3.08
CA PRO A 307 -0.80 -11.33 2.17
C PRO A 307 -0.03 -12.20 1.16
N TRP A 308 -0.06 -13.52 1.28
CA TRP A 308 0.40 -14.44 0.22
C TRP A 308 -0.58 -14.59 -0.94
N ASN A 309 -1.71 -13.88 -0.94
CA ASN A 309 -2.76 -14.01 -1.95
C ASN A 309 -3.31 -15.44 -2.10
N VAL A 310 -3.27 -16.24 -1.01
CA VAL A 310 -3.76 -17.62 -0.97
C VAL A 310 -4.60 -17.87 0.28
N VAL A 311 -5.83 -18.34 0.07
CA VAL A 311 -6.70 -18.82 1.16
C VAL A 311 -6.29 -20.25 1.55
N LYS A 312 -5.70 -20.41 2.74
CA LYS A 312 -5.37 -21.71 3.33
C LYS A 312 -6.41 -22.21 4.34
N TYR A 313 -7.28 -21.32 4.81
CA TYR A 313 -8.26 -21.64 5.83
C TYR A 313 -9.34 -22.59 5.30
N LYS A 314 -9.56 -23.71 6.00
CA LYS A 314 -10.53 -24.77 5.64
C LYS A 314 -11.59 -25.01 6.72
N GLY A 315 -11.67 -24.13 7.72
CA GLY A 315 -12.62 -24.25 8.82
C GLY A 315 -14.03 -23.72 8.47
N PRO A 316 -14.91 -23.59 9.48
CA PRO A 316 -16.26 -23.06 9.30
C PRO A 316 -16.28 -21.70 8.59
N TYR A 317 -17.23 -21.51 7.68
CA TYR A 317 -17.38 -20.31 6.83
C TYR A 317 -16.19 -20.02 5.90
N SER A 318 -15.28 -20.96 5.69
CA SER A 318 -14.37 -20.93 4.53
C SER A 318 -15.14 -21.03 3.20
N PRO A 319 -14.54 -20.68 2.04
CA PRO A 319 -15.21 -20.85 0.75
C PRO A 319 -15.69 -22.30 0.53
N GLY A 320 -16.99 -22.49 0.30
CA GLY A 320 -17.61 -23.81 0.11
C GLY A 320 -17.95 -24.59 1.39
N SER A 321 -17.73 -24.02 2.58
CA SER A 321 -18.09 -24.64 3.87
C SER A 321 -19.61 -24.88 4.00
N ALA A 322 -19.99 -25.98 4.65
CA ALA A 322 -21.40 -26.34 4.86
C ALA A 322 -22.11 -25.39 5.84
N GLU A 323 -21.38 -24.73 6.72
CA GLU A 323 -21.85 -23.79 7.73
C GLU A 323 -22.46 -22.53 7.11
N TRP A 324 -22.13 -22.19 5.86
CA TRP A 324 -22.85 -21.15 5.11
C TRP A 324 -24.36 -21.41 5.03
N LYS A 325 -24.80 -22.68 5.06
CA LYS A 325 -26.24 -23.05 5.08
C LYS A 325 -26.99 -22.55 6.31
N ASN A 326 -26.27 -22.14 7.37
CA ASN A 326 -26.88 -21.54 8.55
C ASN A 326 -27.32 -20.09 8.32
N ILE A 327 -26.82 -19.42 7.27
CA ILE A 327 -27.15 -18.05 6.90
C ILE A 327 -27.99 -18.09 5.61
N PRO A 328 -29.16 -17.42 5.52
CA PRO A 328 -29.95 -17.36 4.29
C PRO A 328 -29.13 -16.81 3.12
N GLU A 329 -29.32 -17.35 1.93
CA GLU A 329 -28.56 -16.96 0.72
C GLU A 329 -28.64 -15.46 0.43
N GLU A 330 -29.82 -14.83 0.61
CA GLU A 330 -29.99 -13.39 0.47
C GLU A 330 -29.07 -12.60 1.41
N VAL A 331 -28.93 -13.05 2.66
CA VAL A 331 -28.05 -12.42 3.65
C VAL A 331 -26.58 -12.69 3.33
N GLN A 332 -26.25 -13.88 2.83
CA GLN A 332 -24.90 -14.16 2.34
C GLN A 332 -24.52 -13.20 1.23
N ASN A 333 -25.40 -13.02 0.24
CA ASN A 333 -25.16 -12.15 -0.92
C ASN A 333 -25.08 -10.66 -0.53
N ASP A 334 -25.89 -10.21 0.42
CA ASP A 334 -25.96 -8.81 0.85
C ASP A 334 -24.83 -8.39 1.81
N ILE A 335 -24.44 -9.29 2.73
CA ILE A 335 -23.53 -8.95 3.85
C ILE A 335 -22.15 -9.60 3.71
N PHE A 336 -22.09 -10.87 3.27
CA PHE A 336 -20.88 -11.69 3.40
C PHE A 336 -20.15 -11.93 2.08
N GLN A 337 -20.85 -11.85 0.95
CA GLN A 337 -20.23 -11.96 -0.37
C GLN A 337 -19.78 -10.60 -0.85
N ASN A 338 -18.47 -10.48 -1.06
CA ASN A 338 -17.89 -9.37 -1.82
C ASN A 338 -16.88 -9.99 -2.78
N ASN A 339 -17.19 -9.92 -4.07
CA ASN A 339 -16.39 -10.52 -5.14
C ASN A 339 -15.03 -9.83 -5.31
N ARG A 340 -14.86 -8.61 -4.76
CA ARG A 340 -13.58 -7.87 -4.79
C ARG A 340 -12.41 -8.67 -4.22
N PHE A 341 -12.66 -9.55 -3.25
CA PHE A 341 -11.63 -10.36 -2.59
C PHE A 341 -11.85 -11.87 -2.79
N GLU A 342 -12.52 -12.26 -3.87
CA GLU A 342 -12.79 -13.66 -4.20
C GLU A 342 -11.48 -14.44 -4.33
N GLY A 343 -11.39 -15.61 -3.67
CA GLY A 343 -10.20 -16.45 -3.67
C GLY A 343 -8.97 -15.91 -2.90
N LYS A 344 -9.02 -14.65 -2.44
CA LYS A 344 -7.93 -13.97 -1.72
C LYS A 344 -8.25 -13.70 -0.24
N SER A 345 -9.53 -13.81 0.16
CA SER A 345 -9.99 -13.61 1.54
C SER A 345 -10.87 -14.76 2.02
N PHE A 346 -11.06 -14.87 3.33
CA PHE A 346 -11.93 -15.87 3.94
C PHE A 346 -12.62 -15.33 5.19
N TRP A 347 -13.80 -15.87 5.49
CA TRP A 347 -14.50 -15.62 6.75
C TRP A 347 -14.13 -16.68 7.79
N MET A 348 -14.13 -16.27 9.05
CA MET A 348 -13.89 -17.12 10.21
C MET A 348 -14.81 -16.71 11.37
N PRO A 349 -15.36 -17.66 12.15
CA PRO A 349 -16.04 -17.36 13.41
C PRO A 349 -15.18 -16.52 14.36
N TYR A 350 -15.77 -15.50 14.98
CA TYR A 350 -15.04 -14.61 15.89
C TYR A 350 -14.40 -15.37 17.06
N ASP A 351 -15.05 -16.39 17.63
CA ASP A 351 -14.45 -17.21 18.70
C ASP A 351 -13.19 -17.94 18.23
N LEU A 352 -13.16 -18.38 16.96
CA LEU A 352 -11.96 -18.97 16.37
C LEU A 352 -10.89 -17.91 16.11
N TYR A 353 -11.28 -16.70 15.72
CA TYR A 353 -10.37 -15.57 15.62
C TYR A 353 -9.75 -15.27 16.99
N VAL A 354 -10.52 -15.12 18.06
CA VAL A 354 -10.00 -14.86 19.41
C VAL A 354 -9.06 -15.99 19.87
N LYS A 355 -9.39 -17.24 19.57
CA LYS A 355 -8.53 -18.38 19.94
C LYS A 355 -7.20 -18.41 19.18
N ASN A 356 -7.21 -18.08 17.89
CA ASN A 356 -6.06 -18.30 17.01
C ASN A 356 -5.36 -17.01 16.60
N LEU A 357 -5.94 -15.84 16.77
CA LEU A 357 -5.44 -14.55 16.31
C LEU A 357 -5.79 -13.46 17.36
N PRO A 358 -5.42 -13.62 18.66
CA PRO A 358 -5.91 -12.80 19.78
C PRO A 358 -5.30 -11.39 19.84
N LYS A 359 -4.84 -10.83 18.73
CA LYS A 359 -4.26 -9.48 18.70
C LYS A 359 -4.91 -8.69 17.58
N ILE A 360 -5.02 -7.39 17.79
CA ILE A 360 -5.34 -6.41 16.77
C ILE A 360 -4.28 -5.32 16.93
N SER A 361 -3.54 -5.07 15.88
CA SER A 361 -2.71 -3.88 15.75
C SER A 361 -3.58 -2.76 15.21
N ASP A 362 -3.72 -1.73 16.02
CA ASP A 362 -4.54 -0.57 15.73
C ASP A 362 -3.71 0.45 15.00
N MET A 363 -4.09 0.74 13.75
CA MET A 363 -3.51 1.82 12.97
C MET A 363 -4.62 2.81 12.63
N TYR A 364 -4.28 4.07 12.43
CA TYR A 364 -5.23 5.09 12.01
C TYR A 364 -4.54 6.18 11.22
N LEU A 365 -5.30 6.89 10.40
CA LEU A 365 -4.80 8.09 9.74
C LEU A 365 -4.59 9.18 10.78
N SER A 366 -3.39 9.76 10.80
CA SER A 366 -3.03 10.85 11.69
C SER A 366 -4.02 12.00 11.55
N GLU A 367 -4.49 12.52 12.68
CA GLU A 367 -5.33 13.72 12.71
C GLU A 367 -4.59 14.93 12.11
N THR A 368 -3.26 14.93 12.19
CA THR A 368 -2.39 16.00 11.68
C THR A 368 -2.18 15.97 10.17
N LEU A 369 -2.66 14.93 9.48
CA LEU A 369 -2.62 14.89 8.02
C LEU A 369 -3.38 16.10 7.44
N PRO A 370 -2.79 16.82 6.48
CA PRO A 370 -3.50 17.89 5.76
C PRO A 370 -4.82 17.38 5.20
N ASP A 371 -5.90 18.13 5.38
CA ASP A 371 -7.23 17.79 4.85
C ASP A 371 -7.20 17.58 3.34
N SER A 372 -6.29 18.25 2.65
CA SER A 372 -6.09 18.15 1.22
C SER A 372 -5.44 16.82 0.80
N LEU A 373 -4.81 16.06 1.72
CA LEU A 373 -4.38 14.67 1.52
C LEU A 373 -5.44 13.65 1.94
N LYS A 374 -6.29 13.98 2.94
CA LYS A 374 -7.43 13.13 3.35
C LYS A 374 -8.56 13.15 2.31
N ASN A 375 -8.91 14.36 1.85
CA ASN A 375 -10.05 14.64 0.98
C ASN A 375 -9.70 14.62 -0.51
N ILE A 376 -8.65 13.91 -0.89
CA ILE A 376 -8.37 13.76 -2.31
C ILE A 376 -9.57 13.02 -2.94
N ALA A 377 -10.21 13.64 -3.93
CA ALA A 377 -11.60 13.35 -4.26
C ALA A 377 -11.85 11.88 -4.65
N ASN A 378 -12.64 11.18 -3.82
CA ASN A 378 -13.64 10.23 -4.32
C ASN A 378 -14.87 11.08 -4.71
N PRO A 379 -15.18 11.27 -6.01
CA PRO A 379 -16.13 12.29 -6.45
C PRO A 379 -17.61 11.92 -6.23
N SER A 380 -17.96 11.07 -5.27
CA SER A 380 -19.37 10.97 -4.85
C SER A 380 -19.50 10.69 -3.35
N PRO A 381 -20.39 11.42 -2.65
CA PRO A 381 -20.77 11.08 -1.30
C PRO A 381 -21.48 9.73 -1.30
N ILE A 382 -21.22 8.99 -0.24
CA ILE A 382 -22.00 7.86 0.26
C ILE A 382 -23.48 8.20 0.08
N GLN A 383 -24.21 7.47 -0.76
CA GLN A 383 -25.65 7.41 -0.64
C GLN A 383 -25.94 6.32 0.40
N GLU A 384 -26.70 6.72 1.42
CA GLU A 384 -27.18 5.92 2.55
C GLU A 384 -27.86 4.61 2.13
#